data_AF-A0A0C2V706-F1
#
_entry.id   AF-A0A0C2V706-F1
#
_cell.length_a   1.000
_cell.length_b   1.000
_cell.length_c   1.000
_cell.angle_alpha   90.00
_cell.angle_beta   90.00
_cell.angle_gamma   90.00
#
_symmetry.space_group_name_H-M   'P 1'
#
loop_
_entity.id
_entity.type
_entity.pdbx_description
1 polymer ?
#
loop_
_entity_poly.entity_id
_entity_poly.type
_entity_poly.pdbx_seq_one_letter_code
_entity_poly.pdbx_strand_id
1 'polypeptide(L)'
;MLLKGLWIGVWSGIVLGFYLKVMEMLTGIKVYTLLLNIDFIPLLGSVSFPEWIEFFFHLIVSIIIGILYVYSLNFFHNTGKKQWLFALILTLPTIFLFFPLSILSIKEVPEIDDFPAFLLWTSGHLIYFFTLPPLYIWLVKHQHNT
;
A
#
# COMPACT_ATOMS: atom_id res chain seq x y z
N MET A 1 -1.40 20.41 1.27
CA MET A 1 -1.45 19.30 0.29
C MET A 1 -0.53 18.17 0.72
N LEU A 2 0.77 18.45 0.91
CA LEU A 2 1.77 17.46 1.33
C LEU A 2 1.42 16.76 2.66
N LEU A 3 1.09 17.52 3.71
CA LEU A 3 0.74 16.95 5.02
C LEU A 3 -0.49 16.02 4.97
N LYS A 4 -1.50 16.37 4.17
CA LYS A 4 -2.68 15.51 3.97
C LYS A 4 -2.30 14.20 3.28
N GLY A 5 -1.49 14.28 2.22
CA GLY A 5 -1.02 13.12 1.49
C GLY A 5 -0.18 12.19 2.35
N LEU A 6 0.69 12.75 3.20
CA LEU A 6 1.47 12.00 4.19
C LEU A 6 0.56 11.25 5.15
N TRP A 7 -0.41 11.94 5.79
CA TRP A 7 -1.33 11.30 6.73
C TRP A 7 -2.18 10.20 6.08
N ILE A 8 -2.71 10.46 4.89
CA ILE A 8 -3.48 9.46 4.14
C ILE A 8 -2.61 8.24 3.85
N GLY A 9 -1.41 8.45 3.31
CA GLY A 9 -0.50 7.35 2.97
C GLY A 9 -0.08 6.51 4.19
N VAL A 10 0.25 7.16 5.31
CA VAL A 10 0.60 6.47 6.57
C VAL A 10 -0.57 5.60 7.05
N TRP A 11 -1.77 6.16 7.17
CA TRP A 11 -2.91 5.41 7.69
C TRP A 11 -3.36 4.30 6.75
N SER A 12 -3.42 4.56 5.44
CA SER A 12 -3.73 3.54 4.44
C SER A 12 -2.70 2.40 4.44
N GLY A 13 -1.41 2.73 4.54
CA GLY A 13 -0.33 1.74 4.62
C GLY A 13 -0.36 0.92 5.91
N ILE A 14 -0.67 1.54 7.06
CA ILE A 14 -0.86 0.83 8.34
C ILE A 14 -2.01 -0.17 8.25
N VAL A 15 -3.16 0.25 7.72
CA VAL A 15 -4.32 -0.64 7.58
C VAL A 15 -4.00 -1.83 6.66
N LEU A 16 -3.35 -1.59 5.52
CA LEU A 16 -2.90 -2.65 4.60
C LEU A 16 -1.92 -3.62 5.27
N GLY A 17 -0.85 -3.09 5.87
CA GLY A 17 0.19 -3.91 6.49
C GLY A 17 -0.35 -4.74 7.64
N PHE A 18 -1.16 -4.13 8.52
CA PHE A 18 -1.80 -4.85 9.61
C PHE A 18 -2.73 -5.96 9.10
N TYR A 19 -3.55 -5.67 8.08
CA TYR A 19 -4.41 -6.67 7.47
C TYR A 19 -3.61 -7.87 6.94
N LEU A 20 -2.59 -7.63 6.11
CA LEU A 20 -1.79 -8.72 5.54
C LEU A 20 -1.02 -9.47 6.61
N LYS A 21 -0.53 -8.80 7.67
CA LYS A 21 0.11 -9.45 8.81
C LYS A 21 -0.86 -10.43 9.50
N VAL A 22 -2.10 -10.00 9.73
CA VAL A 22 -3.13 -10.88 10.31
C VAL A 22 -3.45 -12.05 9.39
N MET A 23 -3.62 -11.82 8.09
CA MET A 23 -3.90 -12.91 7.15
C MET A 23 -2.75 -13.92 7.06
N GLU A 24 -1.50 -13.46 7.07
CA GLU A 24 -0.32 -14.33 7.13
C GLU A 24 -0.31 -15.17 8.42
N MET A 25 -0.56 -14.56 9.59
CA MET A 25 -0.63 -15.30 10.86
C MET A 25 -1.74 -16.36 10.87
N LEU A 26 -2.88 -16.08 10.23
CA LEU A 26 -4.03 -16.99 10.22
C LEU A 26 -3.91 -18.12 9.19
N THR A 27 -3.27 -17.85 8.04
CA THR A 27 -3.21 -18.80 6.91
C THR A 27 -1.85 -19.48 6.75
N GLY A 28 -0.79 -18.92 7.32
CA GLY A 28 0.59 -19.33 7.08
C GLY A 28 1.15 -18.89 5.72
N ILE A 29 0.34 -18.26 4.86
CA ILE A 29 0.77 -17.79 3.53
C ILE A 29 1.54 -16.48 3.71
N LYS A 30 2.78 -16.44 3.18
CA LYS A 30 3.78 -15.39 3.43
C LYS A 30 3.52 -14.04 2.71
N VAL A 31 2.26 -13.59 2.64
CA VAL A 31 1.86 -12.35 1.92
C VAL A 31 2.30 -11.06 2.60
N TYR A 32 2.46 -11.03 3.92
CA TYR A 32 3.02 -9.89 4.63
C TYR A 32 4.54 -9.87 4.49
N THR A 33 5.19 -11.03 4.56
CA THR A 33 6.61 -11.16 4.24
C THR A 33 6.91 -10.67 2.81
N LEU A 34 6.05 -10.99 1.84
CA LEU A 34 6.15 -10.44 0.48
C LEU A 34 5.94 -8.92 0.43
N LEU A 35 4.99 -8.38 1.21
CA LEU A 35 4.75 -6.93 1.30
C LEU A 35 5.98 -6.16 1.80
N LEU A 36 6.72 -6.77 2.72
CA LEU A 36 7.93 -6.22 3.33
C LEU A 36 9.19 -6.49 2.50
N ASN A 37 9.10 -7.30 1.43
CA ASN A 37 10.27 -7.68 0.67
C ASN A 37 10.94 -6.45 0.04
N ILE A 38 12.24 -6.30 0.28
CA ILE A 38 13.08 -5.24 -0.32
C ILE A 38 14.28 -5.83 -1.07
N ASP A 39 14.27 -7.15 -1.33
CA ASP A 39 15.40 -7.87 -1.91
C ASP A 39 15.75 -7.35 -3.31
N PHE A 40 14.75 -6.81 -4.01
CA PHE A 40 14.91 -6.21 -5.33
C PHE A 40 15.67 -4.87 -5.33
N ILE A 41 15.88 -4.23 -4.18
CA ILE A 41 16.58 -2.94 -4.10
C ILE A 41 18.09 -3.19 -4.01
N PRO A 42 18.89 -2.73 -5.00
CA PRO A 42 20.34 -2.87 -4.96
C PRO A 42 20.91 -2.26 -3.67
N LEU A 43 21.94 -2.89 -3.09
CA LEU A 43 22.61 -2.51 -1.83
C LEU A 43 21.79 -2.72 -0.54
N LEU A 44 20.45 -2.67 -0.59
CA LEU A 44 19.60 -2.90 0.58
C LEU A 44 19.15 -4.36 0.71
N GLY A 45 18.92 -5.06 -0.41
CA GLY A 45 18.43 -6.44 -0.41
C GLY A 45 19.37 -7.48 0.22
N SER A 46 20.65 -7.14 0.40
CA SER A 46 21.63 -8.00 1.09
C SER A 46 21.67 -7.80 2.62
N VAL A 47 20.94 -6.80 3.15
CA VAL A 47 20.95 -6.47 4.58
C VAL A 47 19.73 -7.09 5.24
N SER A 48 19.94 -7.84 6.32
CA SER A 48 18.85 -8.35 7.16
C SER A 48 18.34 -7.25 8.08
N PHE A 49 17.27 -6.56 7.66
CA PHE A 49 16.62 -5.55 8.49
C PHE A 49 15.64 -6.19 9.48
N PRO A 50 15.43 -5.56 10.65
CA PRO A 50 14.31 -5.90 11.51
C PRO A 50 12.98 -5.49 10.84
N GLU A 51 11.92 -6.23 11.14
CA GLU A 51 10.58 -6.07 10.54
C GLU A 51 10.08 -4.62 10.50
N TRP A 52 10.29 -3.87 11.59
CA TRP A 52 9.80 -2.49 11.69
C TRP A 52 10.49 -1.53 10.70
N ILE A 53 11.73 -1.83 10.28
CA ILE A 53 12.44 -1.05 9.25
C ILE A 53 11.91 -1.43 7.85
N GLU A 54 11.68 -2.71 7.59
CA GLU A 54 11.09 -3.17 6.33
C GLU A 54 9.68 -2.60 6.14
N PHE A 55 8.90 -2.60 7.21
CA PHE A 55 7.58 -1.97 7.23
C PHE A 55 7.66 -0.44 7.04
N PHE A 56 8.69 0.21 7.58
CA PHE A 56 8.93 1.62 7.32
C PHE A 56 9.19 1.90 5.83
N PHE A 57 9.98 1.07 5.13
CA PHE A 57 10.17 1.20 3.69
C PHE A 57 8.84 1.06 2.93
N HIS A 58 7.98 0.12 3.33
CA HIS A 58 6.64 0.00 2.78
C HIS A 58 5.80 1.27 3.01
N LEU A 59 5.86 1.86 4.20
CA LEU A 59 5.16 3.12 4.51
C LEU A 59 5.64 4.29 3.63
N ILE A 60 6.92 4.35 3.24
CA ILE A 60 7.42 5.37 2.30
C ILE A 60 6.69 5.28 0.97
N VAL A 61 6.53 4.08 0.41
CA VAL A 61 5.79 3.86 -0.85
C VAL A 61 4.33 4.29 -0.67
N SER A 62 3.70 3.91 0.44
CA SER A 62 2.33 4.31 0.76
C SER A 62 2.17 5.84 0.90
N ILE A 63 3.14 6.53 1.50
CA ILE A 63 3.19 8.00 1.60
C ILE A 63 3.28 8.64 0.22
N ILE A 64 4.15 8.12 -0.66
CA ILE A 64 4.28 8.63 -2.03
C ILE A 64 2.94 8.52 -2.75
N ILE A 65 2.27 7.37 -2.67
CA ILE A 65 0.94 7.17 -3.26
C ILE A 65 -0.08 8.16 -2.66
N GLY A 66 -0.11 8.33 -1.33
CA GLY A 66 -1.00 9.28 -0.66
C GLY A 66 -0.79 10.73 -1.10
N ILE A 67 0.46 11.15 -1.31
CA ILE A 67 0.81 12.48 -1.84
C ILE A 67 0.34 12.62 -3.29
N LEU A 68 0.63 11.65 -4.14
CA LEU A 68 0.21 11.65 -5.55
C LEU A 68 -1.32 11.68 -5.68
N TYR A 69 -2.02 10.94 -4.82
CA TYR A 69 -3.48 10.92 -4.76
C TYR A 69 -4.05 12.31 -4.44
N VAL A 70 -3.57 12.96 -3.36
CA VAL A 70 -4.02 14.30 -2.98
C VAL A 70 -3.66 15.33 -4.06
N TYR A 71 -2.46 15.24 -4.62
CA TYR A 71 -2.01 16.17 -5.67
C TYR A 71 -2.92 16.07 -6.91
N SER A 72 -3.20 14.84 -7.37
CA SER A 72 -4.07 14.58 -8.52
C SER A 72 -5.47 15.16 -8.32
N LEU A 73 -6.08 14.96 -7.16
CA LEU A 73 -7.42 15.49 -6.90
C LEU A 73 -7.49 17.01 -6.93
N ASN A 74 -6.49 17.68 -6.37
CA ASN A 74 -6.45 19.13 -6.36
C ASN A 74 -6.11 19.70 -7.74
N PHE A 75 -5.12 19.13 -8.44
CA PHE A 75 -4.70 19.59 -9.76
C PHE A 75 -5.86 19.60 -10.77
N PHE A 76 -6.70 18.56 -10.72
CA PHE A 76 -7.84 18.45 -11.61
C PHE A 76 -9.16 19.00 -11.02
N HIS A 77 -9.13 19.69 -9.86
CA HIS A 77 -10.31 20.23 -9.17
C HIS A 77 -11.46 19.22 -8.99
N ASN A 78 -11.11 17.98 -8.66
CA ASN A 78 -12.02 16.85 -8.76
C ASN A 78 -12.62 16.45 -7.39
N THR A 79 -13.94 16.30 -7.37
CA THR A 79 -14.69 15.80 -6.21
C THR A 79 -15.59 14.62 -6.61
N GLY A 80 -16.03 13.83 -5.63
CA GLY A 80 -16.97 12.73 -5.83
C GLY A 80 -16.36 11.51 -6.56
N LYS A 81 -16.99 11.03 -7.64
CA LYS A 81 -16.64 9.77 -8.33
C LYS A 81 -15.17 9.69 -8.79
N LYS A 82 -14.56 10.84 -9.12
CA LYS A 82 -13.17 10.88 -9.56
C LYS A 82 -12.17 10.56 -8.44
N GLN A 83 -12.55 10.71 -7.16
CA GLN A 83 -11.75 10.24 -6.02
C GLN A 83 -11.49 8.75 -6.10
N TRP A 84 -12.53 7.97 -6.35
CA TRP A 84 -12.43 6.52 -6.55
C TRP A 84 -11.61 6.17 -7.78
N LEU A 85 -11.75 6.93 -8.88
CA LEU A 85 -10.96 6.70 -10.08
C LEU A 85 -9.45 6.88 -9.84
N PHE A 86 -9.02 7.95 -9.19
CA PHE A 86 -7.60 8.16 -8.89
C PHE A 86 -7.07 7.14 -7.88
N ALA A 87 -7.87 6.76 -6.88
CA ALA A 87 -7.50 5.68 -5.97
C ALA A 87 -7.29 4.37 -6.73
N LEU A 88 -8.18 4.03 -7.67
CA LEU A 88 -8.05 2.83 -8.50
C LEU A 88 -6.79 2.88 -9.37
N ILE A 89 -6.55 3.99 -10.06
CA ILE A 89 -5.38 4.15 -10.94
C ILE A 89 -4.06 3.97 -10.17
N LEU A 90 -4.00 4.48 -8.94
CA LEU A 90 -2.78 4.41 -8.12
C LEU A 90 -2.60 3.05 -7.44
N THR A 91 -3.68 2.37 -7.07
CA THR A 91 -3.62 1.06 -6.40
C THR A 91 -3.54 -0.11 -7.38
N LEU A 92 -4.13 -0.01 -8.56
CA LEU A 92 -4.18 -1.15 -9.51
C LEU A 92 -2.79 -1.70 -9.86
N PRO A 93 -1.75 -0.88 -10.13
CA PRO A 93 -0.40 -1.39 -10.40
C PRO A 93 0.20 -2.18 -9.24
N THR A 94 -0.15 -1.86 -7.98
CA THR A 94 0.43 -2.53 -6.81
C THR A 94 -0.09 -3.95 -6.63
N ILE A 95 -1.28 -4.26 -7.14
CA ILE A 95 -1.77 -5.65 -7.22
C ILE A 95 -0.86 -6.48 -8.11
N PHE A 96 -0.45 -5.95 -9.26
CA PHE A 96 0.44 -6.65 -10.20
C PHE A 96 1.89 -6.72 -9.73
N LEU A 97 2.29 -5.93 -8.72
CA LEU A 97 3.61 -6.06 -8.10
C LEU A 97 3.82 -7.41 -7.41
N PHE A 98 2.76 -8.19 -7.14
CA PHE A 98 2.87 -9.57 -6.66
C PHE A 98 3.88 -10.38 -7.50
N PHE A 99 3.73 -10.36 -8.83
CA PHE A 99 4.56 -11.17 -9.73
C PHE A 99 6.05 -10.78 -9.71
N PRO A 100 6.45 -9.52 -10.00
CA PRO A 100 7.86 -9.16 -9.97
C PRO A 100 8.46 -9.29 -8.56
N LEU A 101 7.71 -9.01 -7.49
CA LEU A 101 8.22 -9.16 -6.13
C LEU A 101 8.49 -10.62 -5.78
N SER A 102 7.59 -11.55 -6.15
CA SER A 102 7.82 -12.99 -5.94
C SER A 102 9.00 -13.51 -6.77
N ILE A 103 9.17 -13.06 -8.02
CA ILE A 103 10.29 -13.48 -8.89
C ILE A 103 11.64 -12.98 -8.37
N LEU A 104 11.68 -11.75 -7.86
CA LEU A 104 12.91 -11.08 -7.44
C LEU A 104 13.27 -11.35 -5.97
N SER A 105 12.42 -12.05 -5.23
CA SER A 105 12.66 -12.37 -3.82
C SER A 105 13.78 -13.39 -3.66
N ILE A 106 14.68 -13.14 -2.73
CA ILE A 106 15.70 -14.08 -2.26
C ILE A 106 15.15 -14.84 -1.04
N LYS A 107 14.33 -14.16 -0.23
CA LYS A 107 13.61 -14.75 0.90
C LYS A 107 12.49 -15.67 0.42
N GLU A 108 12.11 -16.61 1.29
CA GLU A 108 10.96 -17.46 1.06
C GLU A 108 9.66 -16.63 1.13
N VAL A 109 8.98 -16.51 0.00
CA VAL A 109 7.71 -15.79 -0.21
C VAL A 109 6.77 -16.68 -1.04
N PRO A 110 5.48 -16.33 -1.20
CA PRO A 110 4.58 -17.11 -2.05
C PRO A 110 5.07 -17.17 -3.49
N GLU A 111 4.91 -18.34 -4.11
CA GLU A 111 5.25 -18.56 -5.52
C GLU A 111 4.33 -17.74 -6.44
N ILE A 112 4.79 -17.49 -7.67
CA ILE A 112 4.09 -16.62 -8.63
C ILE A 112 2.72 -17.18 -9.06
N ASP A 113 2.52 -18.49 -8.93
CA ASP A 113 1.31 -19.24 -9.27
C ASP A 113 0.48 -19.64 -8.04
N ASP A 114 0.86 -19.17 -6.84
CA ASP A 114 0.07 -19.31 -5.62
C ASP A 114 -1.18 -18.41 -5.68
N PHE A 115 -2.26 -18.98 -6.20
CA PHE A 115 -3.53 -18.29 -6.37
C PHE A 115 -4.15 -17.80 -5.06
N PRO A 116 -4.20 -18.61 -3.97
CA PRO A 116 -4.59 -18.11 -2.65
C PRO A 116 -3.78 -16.89 -2.19
N ALA A 117 -2.46 -16.90 -2.35
CA ALA A 117 -1.62 -15.76 -1.99
C ALA A 117 -1.93 -14.51 -2.83
N PHE A 118 -2.11 -14.67 -4.14
CA PHE A 118 -2.50 -13.57 -5.02
C PHE A 118 -3.87 -12.97 -4.63
N LEU A 119 -4.83 -13.80 -4.21
CA LEU A 119 -6.14 -13.33 -3.73
C LEU A 119 -6.02 -12.54 -2.43
N LEU A 120 -5.22 -13.02 -1.47
CA LEU A 120 -4.95 -12.31 -0.21
C LEU A 120 -4.20 -10.99 -0.44
N TRP A 121 -3.22 -11.00 -1.34
CA TRP A 121 -2.52 -9.79 -1.78
C TRP A 121 -3.50 -8.77 -2.37
N THR A 122 -4.35 -9.23 -3.28
CA THR A 122 -5.36 -8.40 -3.94
C THR A 122 -6.36 -7.83 -2.92
N SER A 123 -6.85 -8.64 -1.97
CA SER A 123 -7.80 -8.17 -0.96
C SER A 123 -7.21 -7.10 -0.04
N GLY A 124 -5.94 -7.24 0.35
CA GLY A 124 -5.23 -6.21 1.10
C GLY A 124 -5.17 -4.89 0.32
N HIS A 125 -4.81 -4.95 -0.96
CA HIS A 125 -4.74 -3.76 -1.81
C HIS A 125 -6.12 -3.16 -2.09
N LEU A 126 -7.18 -3.96 -2.17
CA LEU A 126 -8.55 -3.44 -2.21
C LEU A 126 -8.89 -2.67 -0.93
N ILE A 127 -8.51 -3.18 0.25
CA ILE A 127 -8.66 -2.44 1.51
C ILE A 127 -7.91 -1.11 1.43
N TYR A 128 -6.65 -1.10 0.98
CA TYR A 128 -5.88 0.12 0.76
C TYR A 128 -6.64 1.11 -0.15
N PHE A 129 -7.13 0.66 -1.30
CA PHE A 129 -7.98 1.45 -2.19
C PHE A 129 -9.21 2.04 -1.48
N PHE A 130 -9.92 1.25 -0.67
CA PHE A 130 -11.10 1.71 0.07
C PHE A 130 -10.78 2.70 1.20
N THR A 131 -9.53 2.79 1.67
CA THR A 131 -9.13 3.77 2.70
C THR A 131 -8.83 5.16 2.14
N LEU A 132 -8.35 5.28 0.89
CA LEU A 132 -7.88 6.54 0.33
C LEU A 132 -8.99 7.63 0.24
N PRO A 133 -10.16 7.40 -0.39
CA PRO A 133 -11.19 8.44 -0.48
C PRO A 133 -11.81 8.86 0.86
N PRO A 134 -12.20 7.94 1.77
CA PRO A 134 -12.74 8.31 3.07
C PRO A 134 -11.79 9.17 3.91
N LEU A 135 -10.49 8.82 3.96
CA LEU A 135 -9.49 9.60 4.71
C LEU A 135 -9.32 11.00 4.12
N TYR A 136 -9.32 11.14 2.79
CA TYR A 136 -9.29 12.44 2.13
C TYR A 136 -10.52 13.30 2.49
N ILE A 137 -11.72 12.72 2.38
CA ILE A 137 -12.97 13.43 2.72
C ILE A 137 -12.95 13.88 4.19
N TRP A 138 -12.52 13.01 5.10
CA TRP A 138 -12.43 13.32 6.53
C TRP A 138 -11.49 14.50 6.80
N LEU A 139 -10.28 14.48 6.21
CA LEU A 139 -9.28 15.55 6.36
C LEU A 139 -9.69 16.87 5.70
N VAL A 140 -10.48 16.85 4.63
CA VAL A 140 -10.95 18.06 3.95
C VAL A 140 -12.16 18.67 4.68
N LYS A 141 -13.13 17.86 5.13
CA LYS A 141 -14.31 18.35 5.85
C LYS A 141 -13.96 19.05 7.18
N HIS A 142 -12.96 18.56 7.90
CA HIS A 142 -12.57 19.14 9.21
C HIS A 142 -11.88 20.50 9.11
N GLN A 143 -11.46 20.95 7.92
CA GLN A 143 -10.85 22.29 7.75
C GLN A 143 -11.86 23.40 7.46
N HIS A 144 -13.10 23.08 7.13
CA HIS A 144 -14.14 24.10 6.90
C HIS A 144 -14.96 24.42 8.15
N ASN A 145 -14.71 23.72 9.26
CA ASN A 145 -15.40 23.91 10.54
C ASN A 145 -14.50 24.57 11.63
N THR A 146 -13.38 25.16 11.21
CA THR A 146 -12.43 25.93 12.04
C THR A 146 -12.17 27.25 11.36
#